data_AF-A0A8J4FI73-F1
#
_entry.id   AF-A0A8J4FI73-F1
#
_cell.length_a   1.000
_cell.length_b   1.000
_cell.length_c   1.000
_cell.angle_alpha   90.00
_cell.angle_beta   90.00
_cell.angle_gamma   90.00
#
_symmetry.space_group_name_H-M   'P 1'
#
loop_
_entity.id
_entity.type
_entity.pdbx_description
1 polymer ?
#
loop_
_entity_poly.entity_id
_entity_poly.type
_entity_poly.pdbx_seq_one_letter_code
_entity_poly.pdbx_strand_id
1 'polypeptide(L)'
;MHAMAATVDVAPQRVIADLPVTGDDTHVSPHARNKIVLRLARIGEERCKELIEEFNLCCKGRNFGQIFCKGKYNASQECMHRYMNEANFELVSRRWISLGRPRKPDWNVLLAGVQEEGDRLGRMATSDAMATKP
;
A
#
# COMPACT_ATOMS: atom_id res chain seq x y z
N MET A 1 20.68 6.48 55.54
CA MET A 1 20.10 5.80 54.37
C MET A 1 19.21 6.82 53.67
N HIS A 2 19.73 7.54 52.68
CA HIS A 2 18.97 8.53 51.90
C HIS A 2 18.74 7.97 50.50
N ALA A 3 17.49 7.74 50.14
CA ALA A 3 17.10 7.35 48.79
C ALA A 3 17.03 8.60 47.91
N MET A 4 17.82 8.63 46.84
CA MET A 4 17.71 9.65 45.79
C MET A 4 16.70 9.16 44.74
N ALA A 5 15.62 9.90 44.57
CA ALA A 5 14.67 9.73 43.48
C ALA A 5 15.29 10.31 42.19
N ALA A 6 15.53 9.47 41.19
CA ALA A 6 15.94 9.90 39.86
C ALA A 6 14.69 10.29 39.06
N THR A 7 14.59 11.57 38.70
CA THR A 7 13.61 12.08 37.74
C THR A 7 14.05 11.75 36.33
N VAL A 8 13.21 11.04 35.57
CA VAL A 8 13.41 10.78 34.15
C VAL A 8 12.86 11.96 33.37
N ASP A 9 13.73 12.72 32.70
CA ASP A 9 13.36 13.77 31.75
C ASP A 9 12.67 13.15 30.53
N VAL A 10 11.36 13.34 30.43
CA VAL A 10 10.57 13.02 29.24
C VAL A 10 10.73 14.18 28.26
N ALA A 11 11.47 13.96 27.18
CA ALA A 11 11.60 14.92 26.09
C ALA A 11 10.20 15.23 25.48
N PRO A 12 9.88 16.50 25.18
CA PRO A 12 8.58 16.85 24.64
C PRO A 12 8.41 16.29 23.22
N GLN A 13 7.34 15.51 23.03
CA GLN A 13 6.82 15.13 21.72
C GLN A 13 6.62 16.41 20.89
N ARG A 14 7.37 16.54 19.79
CA ARG A 14 7.12 17.59 18.80
C ARG A 14 5.76 17.32 18.18
N VAL A 15 4.78 18.08 18.63
CA VAL A 15 3.49 18.28 17.96
C VAL A 15 3.80 18.79 16.56
N ILE A 16 3.62 17.94 15.55
CA ILE A 16 3.64 18.37 14.15
C ILE A 16 2.38 19.21 13.97
N ALA A 17 2.55 20.53 14.06
CA ALA A 17 1.47 21.47 13.80
C ALA A 17 1.05 21.34 12.33
N ASP A 18 -0.26 21.15 12.12
CA ASP A 18 -0.93 21.21 10.83
C ASP A 18 -0.75 22.61 10.22
N LEU A 19 0.28 22.79 9.39
CA LEU A 19 0.43 23.98 8.57
C LEU A 19 -0.49 23.88 7.35
N PRO A 20 -1.22 24.96 6.99
CA PRO A 20 -2.09 24.96 5.82
C PRO A 20 -1.24 24.89 4.55
N VAL A 21 -1.42 23.80 3.78
CA VAL A 21 -0.76 23.58 2.49
C VAL A 21 -1.43 24.46 1.43
N THR A 22 -0.87 25.64 1.19
CA THR A 22 -1.28 26.50 0.06
C THR A 22 -0.65 26.01 -1.24
N GLY A 23 -1.48 25.94 -2.29
CA GLY A 23 -1.24 25.59 -3.71
C GLY A 23 0.20 25.43 -4.22
N ASP A 24 0.38 24.37 -5.03
CA ASP A 24 1.60 23.77 -5.64
C ASP A 24 2.31 22.66 -4.86
N ASP A 25 2.05 22.51 -3.56
CA ASP A 25 2.79 21.52 -2.76
C ASP A 25 2.25 20.09 -2.79
N THR A 26 1.07 19.86 -3.37
CA THR A 26 0.42 18.55 -3.46
C THR A 26 0.86 17.72 -4.68
N HIS A 27 1.62 18.30 -5.60
CA HIS A 27 1.99 17.64 -6.85
C HIS A 27 3.14 16.63 -6.66
N VAL A 28 2.90 15.37 -7.04
CA VAL A 28 3.93 14.34 -7.17
C VAL A 28 4.36 14.26 -8.63
N SER A 29 5.65 14.48 -8.91
CA SER A 29 6.17 14.44 -10.28
C SER A 29 5.88 13.08 -10.95
N PRO A 30 5.72 13.01 -12.28
CA PRO A 30 5.46 11.75 -12.98
C PRO A 30 6.50 10.65 -12.67
N HIS A 31 7.77 11.04 -12.49
CA HIS A 31 8.81 10.11 -12.08
C HIS A 31 8.56 9.55 -10.66
N ALA A 32 8.23 10.41 -9.71
CA ALA A 32 7.94 9.98 -8.34
C ALA A 32 6.68 9.11 -8.30
N ARG A 33 5.63 9.48 -9.06
CA ARG A 33 4.42 8.68 -9.24
C ARG A 33 4.74 7.28 -9.74
N ASN A 34 5.54 7.15 -10.81
CA ASN A 34 5.94 5.83 -11.33
C ASN A 34 6.72 5.01 -10.30
N LYS A 35 7.62 5.64 -9.53
CA LYS A 35 8.33 4.96 -8.43
C LYS A 35 7.38 4.44 -7.37
N ILE A 36 6.41 5.25 -6.93
CA ILE A 36 5.40 4.85 -5.94
C ILE A 36 4.59 3.67 -6.47
N VAL A 37 4.06 3.77 -7.70
CA VAL A 37 3.26 2.70 -8.32
C VAL A 37 4.04 1.39 -8.42
N LEU A 38 5.31 1.43 -8.85
CA LEU A 38 6.16 0.22 -8.92
C LEU A 38 6.39 -0.42 -7.54
N ARG A 39 6.48 0.39 -6.47
CA ARG A 39 6.63 -0.12 -5.11
C ARG A 39 5.33 -0.76 -4.60
N LEU A 40 4.19 -0.14 -4.86
CA LEU A 40 2.88 -0.72 -4.54
C LEU A 40 2.63 -2.01 -5.32
N ALA A 41 2.99 -2.04 -6.61
CA ALA A 41 2.90 -3.23 -7.44
C ALA A 41 3.73 -4.38 -6.88
N ARG A 42 4.98 -4.13 -6.46
CA ARG A 42 5.84 -5.16 -5.86
C ARG A 42 5.25 -5.74 -4.56
N ILE A 43 4.67 -4.89 -3.71
CA ILE A 43 3.94 -5.37 -2.51
C ILE A 43 2.76 -6.24 -2.95
N GLY A 44 1.96 -5.78 -3.90
CA GLY A 44 0.85 -6.55 -4.45
C GLY A 44 1.29 -7.91 -5.00
N GLU A 45 2.35 -7.95 -5.81
CA GLU A 45 2.90 -9.18 -6.40
C GLU A 45 3.31 -10.18 -5.34
N GLU A 46 3.99 -9.72 -4.27
CA GLU A 46 4.43 -10.59 -3.18
C GLU A 46 3.24 -11.16 -2.40
N ARG A 47 2.21 -10.35 -2.16
CA ARG A 47 1.01 -10.75 -1.41
C ARG A 47 0.03 -11.58 -2.24
N CYS A 48 -0.03 -11.35 -3.54
CA CYS A 48 -0.93 -12.02 -4.48
C CYS A 48 -0.23 -13.14 -5.27
N LYS A 49 0.98 -13.52 -4.86
CA LYS A 49 1.84 -14.46 -5.58
C LYS A 49 1.12 -15.76 -5.94
N GLU A 50 0.41 -16.37 -5.00
CA GLU A 50 -0.30 -17.63 -5.22
C GLU A 50 -1.37 -17.49 -6.31
N LEU A 51 -2.18 -16.44 -6.28
CA LEU A 51 -3.23 -16.19 -7.28
C LEU A 51 -2.64 -15.89 -8.66
N ILE A 52 -1.52 -15.18 -8.71
CA ILE A 52 -0.78 -14.91 -9.94
C ILE A 52 -0.21 -16.21 -10.52
N GLU A 53 0.38 -17.07 -9.68
CA GLU A 53 0.90 -18.38 -10.07
C GLU A 53 -0.20 -19.31 -10.56
N GLU A 54 -1.36 -19.36 -9.89
CA GLU A 54 -2.52 -20.12 -10.36
C GLU A 54 -3.00 -19.67 -11.75
N PHE A 55 -3.06 -18.35 -11.97
CA PHE A 55 -3.39 -17.80 -13.29
C PHE A 55 -2.34 -18.19 -14.34
N ASN A 56 -1.06 -18.05 -14.03
CA ASN A 56 0.04 -18.39 -14.93
C ASN A 56 0.06 -19.89 -15.27
N LEU A 57 -0.19 -20.76 -14.29
CA LEU A 57 -0.31 -22.20 -14.47
C LEU A 57 -1.51 -22.55 -15.36
N CYS A 58 -2.65 -21.87 -15.18
CA CYS A 58 -3.82 -22.06 -16.03
C CYS A 58 -3.53 -21.68 -17.50
N CYS A 59 -2.77 -20.60 -17.73
CA CYS A 59 -2.42 -20.13 -19.06
C CYS A 59 -1.32 -20.97 -19.74
N LYS A 60 -0.54 -21.75 -18.98
CA LYS A 60 0.60 -22.51 -19.50
C LYS A 60 0.15 -23.50 -20.58
N GLY A 61 0.65 -23.31 -21.81
CA GLY A 61 0.38 -24.18 -22.96
C GLY A 61 -0.99 -23.99 -23.63
N ARG A 62 -1.74 -22.90 -23.32
CA ARG A 62 -3.04 -22.62 -23.93
C ARG A 62 -2.98 -21.36 -24.80
N ASN A 63 -3.22 -21.51 -26.11
CA ASN A 63 -3.25 -20.38 -27.07
C ASN A 63 -4.39 -19.37 -26.78
N PHE A 64 -5.44 -19.79 -26.07
CA PHE A 64 -6.56 -18.93 -25.63
C PHE A 64 -6.65 -18.85 -24.09
N GLY A 65 -5.50 -18.89 -23.40
CA GLY A 65 -5.42 -18.91 -21.94
C GLY A 65 -6.29 -17.86 -21.23
N GLN A 66 -6.36 -16.64 -21.74
CA GLN A 66 -7.17 -15.57 -21.13
C GLN A 66 -8.68 -15.88 -21.09
N ILE A 67 -9.24 -16.56 -22.10
CA ILE A 67 -10.68 -16.88 -22.14
C ILE A 67 -10.99 -17.97 -21.11
N PHE A 68 -10.15 -19.01 -21.06
CA PHE A 68 -10.35 -20.16 -20.17
C PHE A 68 -9.95 -19.88 -18.72
N CYS A 69 -9.05 -18.93 -18.49
CA CYS A 69 -8.52 -18.59 -17.17
C CYS A 69 -9.09 -17.28 -16.62
N LYS A 70 -10.17 -16.75 -17.22
CA LYS A 70 -10.79 -15.47 -16.82
C LYS A 70 -11.06 -15.37 -15.33
N GLY A 71 -11.57 -16.44 -14.69
CA GLY A 71 -11.82 -16.45 -13.24
C GLY A 71 -10.54 -16.28 -12.41
N LYS A 72 -9.46 -16.98 -12.78
CA LYS A 72 -8.16 -16.88 -12.11
C LYS A 72 -7.48 -15.53 -12.37
N TYR A 73 -7.65 -15.00 -13.58
CA TYR A 73 -7.22 -13.64 -13.92
C TYR A 73 -7.92 -12.60 -13.05
N ASN A 74 -9.26 -12.64 -12.96
CA ASN A 74 -10.03 -11.70 -12.15
C ASN A 74 -9.61 -11.79 -10.68
N ALA A 75 -9.44 -13.00 -10.13
CA ALA A 75 -8.99 -13.17 -8.75
C ALA A 75 -7.60 -12.55 -8.50
N SER A 76 -6.65 -12.73 -9.42
CA SER A 76 -5.32 -12.13 -9.28
C SER A 76 -5.36 -10.60 -9.42
N GLN A 77 -6.14 -10.07 -10.37
CA GLN A 77 -6.31 -8.61 -10.54
C GLN A 77 -7.02 -7.97 -9.34
N GLU A 78 -8.09 -8.58 -8.83
CA GLU A 78 -8.79 -8.12 -7.64
C GLU A 78 -7.88 -8.09 -6.43
N CYS A 79 -7.01 -9.10 -6.26
CA CYS A 79 -6.00 -9.09 -5.23
C CYS A 79 -5.01 -7.93 -5.41
N MET A 80 -4.45 -7.75 -6.61
CA MET A 80 -3.50 -6.69 -6.92
C MET A 80 -4.09 -5.30 -6.66
N HIS A 81 -5.34 -5.07 -7.06
CA HIS A 81 -6.05 -3.80 -6.88
C HIS A 81 -6.21 -3.44 -5.39
N ARG A 82 -6.27 -4.40 -4.47
CA ARG A 82 -6.32 -4.10 -3.02
C ARG A 82 -5.07 -3.40 -2.54
N TYR A 83 -3.92 -3.63 -3.16
CA TYR A 83 -2.65 -3.00 -2.75
C TYR A 83 -2.32 -1.78 -3.62
N MET A 84 -2.67 -1.83 -4.91
CA MET A 84 -2.47 -0.75 -5.89
C MET A 84 -3.69 0.20 -5.97
N ASN A 85 -4.34 0.48 -4.84
CA ASN A 85 -5.50 1.36 -4.80
C ASN A 85 -5.09 2.84 -4.59
N GLU A 86 -6.05 3.74 -4.82
CA GLU A 86 -5.87 5.19 -4.67
C GLU A 86 -5.53 5.61 -3.24
N ALA A 87 -6.15 5.02 -2.21
CA ALA A 87 -5.86 5.35 -0.81
C ALA A 87 -4.40 5.05 -0.42
N ASN A 88 -3.85 3.92 -0.86
CA ASN A 88 -2.44 3.57 -0.68
C ASN A 88 -1.53 4.51 -1.47
N PHE A 89 -1.89 4.85 -2.71
CA PHE A 89 -1.13 5.81 -3.50
C PHE A 89 -1.09 7.19 -2.82
N GLU A 90 -2.22 7.69 -2.34
CA GLU A 90 -2.32 8.96 -1.64
C GLU A 90 -1.56 8.95 -0.32
N LEU A 91 -1.65 7.86 0.45
CA LEU A 91 -0.90 7.71 1.70
C LEU A 91 0.59 7.88 1.48
N VAL A 92 1.14 7.16 0.49
CA VAL A 92 2.56 7.23 0.15
C VAL A 92 2.92 8.60 -0.43
N SER A 93 2.05 9.19 -1.26
CA SER A 93 2.25 10.51 -1.85
C SER A 93 2.28 11.63 -0.81
N ARG A 94 1.36 11.62 0.17
CA ARG A 94 1.37 12.57 1.29
C ARG A 94 2.66 12.46 2.09
N ARG A 95 3.11 11.24 2.39
CA ARG A 95 4.38 11.02 3.09
C ARG A 95 5.58 11.50 2.28
N TRP A 96 5.61 11.19 0.99
CA TRP A 96 6.65 11.66 0.07
C TRP A 96 6.79 13.19 0.10
N ILE A 97 5.68 13.90 0.05
CA ILE A 97 5.63 15.36 0.13
C ILE A 97 6.08 15.84 1.51
N SER A 98 5.55 15.25 2.59
CA SER A 98 5.87 15.63 3.98
C SER A 98 7.35 15.47 4.33
N LEU A 99 8.05 14.53 3.68
CA LEU A 99 9.49 14.31 3.85
C LEU A 99 10.35 15.21 2.95
N GLY A 100 9.76 16.21 2.29
CA GLY A 100 10.48 17.15 1.44
C GLY A 100 10.92 16.56 0.10
N ARG A 101 10.19 15.58 -0.43
CA ARG A 101 10.44 14.96 -1.76
C ARG A 101 11.88 14.39 -1.86
N PRO A 102 12.25 13.45 -0.96
CA PRO A 102 13.64 13.02 -0.81
C PRO A 102 14.18 12.38 -2.10
N ARG A 103 15.41 12.76 -2.49
CA ARG A 103 16.11 12.14 -3.63
C ARG A 103 16.42 10.66 -3.37
N LYS A 104 16.73 10.32 -2.11
CA LYS A 104 16.97 8.96 -1.60
C LYS A 104 15.91 8.64 -0.54
N PRO A 105 14.69 8.26 -0.95
CA PRO A 105 13.60 7.96 -0.02
C PRO A 105 13.91 6.73 0.83
N ASP A 106 13.54 6.77 2.10
CA ASP A 106 13.38 5.56 2.92
C ASP A 106 12.02 4.93 2.60
N TRP A 107 12.05 3.85 1.82
CA TRP A 107 10.84 3.15 1.39
C TRP A 107 10.11 2.45 2.53
N ASN A 108 10.81 2.05 3.59
CA ASN A 108 10.15 1.38 4.72
C ASN A 108 9.23 2.37 5.44
N VAL A 109 9.71 3.60 5.65
CA VAL A 109 8.90 4.69 6.23
C VAL A 109 7.75 5.08 5.31
N LEU A 110 8.01 5.24 4.01
CA LEU A 110 6.98 5.64 3.06
C LEU A 110 5.86 4.61 2.93
N LEU A 111 6.18 3.31 2.97
CA LEU A 111 5.25 2.21 2.71
C LEU A 111 4.62 1.61 3.99
N ALA A 112 4.96 2.09 5.18
CA ALA A 112 4.41 1.60 6.44
C ALA A 112 2.87 1.63 6.46
N GLY A 113 2.18 0.52 6.78
CA GLY A 113 0.71 0.50 6.80
C GLY A 113 0.04 0.17 5.47
N VAL A 114 0.78 0.15 4.35
CA VAL A 114 0.21 -0.15 3.01
C VAL A 114 -0.31 -1.58 2.91
N GLN A 115 0.41 -2.53 3.53
CA GLN A 115 0.00 -3.94 3.53
C GLN A 115 -1.24 -4.15 4.37
N GLU A 116 -1.27 -3.57 5.57
CA GLU A 116 -2.36 -3.65 6.51
C GLU A 116 -3.65 -3.08 5.92
N GLU A 117 -3.55 -1.97 5.18
CA GLU A 117 -4.68 -1.37 4.46
C GLU A 117 -5.17 -2.28 3.32
N GLY A 118 -4.27 -2.86 2.53
CA GLY A 118 -4.64 -3.81 1.48
C GLY A 118 -5.31 -5.07 2.03
N ASP A 119 -4.78 -5.62 3.13
CA ASP A 119 -5.36 -6.76 3.83
C ASP A 119 -6.75 -6.41 4.42
N ARG A 120 -6.93 -5.19 4.95
CA ARG A 120 -8.20 -4.70 5.47
C ARG A 120 -9.26 -4.65 4.36
N LEU A 121 -8.94 -4.06 3.22
CA LEU A 121 -9.82 -4.01 2.05
C LEU A 121 -10.17 -5.41 1.54
N GLY A 122 -9.20 -6.34 1.55
CA GLY A 122 -9.43 -7.74 1.21
C GLY A 122 -10.46 -8.43 2.12
N ARG A 123 -10.35 -8.24 3.44
CA ARG A 123 -11.30 -8.81 4.41
C ARG A 123 -12.71 -8.25 4.26
N MET A 124 -12.83 -6.95 4.01
CA MET A 124 -14.13 -6.31 3.76
C MET A 124 -14.80 -6.86 2.50
N ALA A 125 -14.08 -6.94 1.39
CA ALA A 125 -14.61 -7.49 0.15
C ALA A 125 -15.09 -8.95 0.29
N THR A 126 -14.36 -9.77 1.05
CA THR A 126 -14.80 -11.16 1.35
C THR A 126 -16.05 -11.18 2.21
N SER A 127 -16.15 -10.31 3.23
CA SER A 127 -17.31 -10.22 4.10
C SER A 127 -18.56 -9.80 3.33
N ASP A 128 -18.43 -8.79 2.47
CA ASP A 128 -19.51 -8.31 1.60
C ASP A 128 -19.98 -9.41 0.65
N ALA A 129 -19.05 -10.12 0.00
CA ALA A 129 -19.38 -11.23 -0.92
C ALA A 129 -20.14 -12.38 -0.23
N MET A 130 -19.91 -12.62 1.06
CA MET A 130 -20.66 -13.61 1.84
C MET A 130 -22.05 -13.11 2.25
N ALA A 131 -22.21 -11.81 2.48
CA ALA A 131 -23.49 -11.21 2.87
C ALA A 131 -24.49 -11.11 1.71
N THR A 132 -24.02 -10.98 0.47
CA THR A 132 -24.88 -10.81 -0.72
C THR A 132 -25.33 -12.13 -1.35
N LYS A 133 -25.04 -13.29 -0.74
CA LYS A 133 -25.42 -14.60 -1.26
C LYS A 133 -26.80 -15.00 -0.69
N PRO A 134 -27.86 -15.06 -1.53
CA PRO A 134 -29.22 -15.41 -1.09
C PRO A 134 -29.36 -16.87 -0.65
#